data_AF-A0A923YQY0-F1
#
_entry.id   AF-A0A923YQY0-F1
#
_cell.length_a   1.000
_cell.length_b   1.000
_cell.length_c   1.000
_cell.angle_alpha   90.00
_cell.angle_beta   90.00
_cell.angle_gamma   90.00
#
_symmetry.space_group_name_H-M   'P 1'
#
loop_
_entity.id
_entity.type
_entity.pdbx_description
1 polymer ?
#
loop_
_entity_poly.entity_id
_entity_poly.type
_entity_poly.pdbx_seq_one_letter_code
_entity_poly.pdbx_strand_id
1 'polypeptide(L)'
;MIVTSHNEGWKISTQRSHGLLAAMLAFQFEIDLPNEIIVPTLIAIADHEDGVAETKERKNITDAGAPRHFLVQDGSVKTELKQYQNVMELATSKSQINALLTSMHLDFIFSDHVYGADKKMDIFLKDQEKNRKELLKNLNFDNQFAKRLYRLVQWCDAFSLLICMDKIQPEGRKMEISESPDGAINQVFYKEDNVITVTPWPFKQDSFNVFYEYKIIEQLKFASIEEFDQIFNITIPQRQEFVLVK
;
A
#
# COMPACT_ATOMS: atom_id res chain seq x y z
N MET A 1 -1.25 -7.67 -5.44
CA MET A 1 -2.50 -8.32 -4.99
C MET A 1 -2.29 -8.93 -3.63
N ILE A 2 -3.25 -8.71 -2.75
CA ILE A 2 -3.38 -9.34 -1.45
C ILE A 2 -4.28 -10.56 -1.65
N VAL A 3 -3.75 -11.76 -1.42
CA VAL A 3 -4.44 -13.03 -1.69
C VAL A 3 -4.46 -13.85 -0.42
N THR A 4 -5.64 -14.10 0.14
CA THR A 4 -5.82 -14.98 1.30
C THR A 4 -6.68 -16.19 0.95
N SER A 5 -6.50 -17.30 1.66
CA SER A 5 -7.34 -18.49 1.48
C SER A 5 -8.74 -18.23 2.01
N HIS A 6 -9.73 -18.75 1.31
CA HIS A 6 -11.15 -18.71 1.68
C HIS A 6 -11.72 -20.14 1.59
N ASN A 7 -12.79 -20.44 2.33
CA ASN A 7 -13.43 -21.77 2.29
C ASN A 7 -13.93 -22.14 0.89
N GLU A 8 -14.33 -21.14 0.09
CA GLU A 8 -14.79 -21.32 -1.29
C GLU A 8 -13.66 -21.20 -2.32
N GLY A 9 -12.47 -20.73 -1.94
CA GLY A 9 -11.34 -20.53 -2.86
C GLY A 9 -10.37 -19.46 -2.41
N TRP A 10 -10.28 -18.36 -3.14
CA TRP A 10 -9.37 -17.24 -2.86
C TRP A 10 -10.14 -15.96 -2.55
N LYS A 11 -9.78 -15.28 -1.47
CA LYS A 11 -10.16 -13.89 -1.22
C LYS A 11 -9.05 -12.99 -1.76
N ILE A 12 -9.37 -12.17 -2.76
CA ILE A 12 -8.39 -11.31 -3.45
C ILE A 12 -8.79 -9.84 -3.34
N SER A 13 -7.87 -9.03 -2.83
CA SER A 13 -7.91 -7.57 -2.90
C SER A 13 -6.77 -7.05 -3.77
N THR A 14 -7.06 -6.04 -4.58
CA THR A 14 -6.06 -5.35 -5.41
C THR A 14 -5.21 -4.42 -4.56
N GLN A 15 -3.99 -4.10 -4.98
CA GLN A 15 -3.21 -3.05 -4.31
C GLN A 15 -3.98 -1.72 -4.32
N ARG A 16 -4.78 -1.46 -5.36
CA ARG A 16 -5.62 -0.26 -5.46
C ARG A 16 -6.69 -0.19 -4.37
N SER A 17 -7.27 -1.34 -4.02
CA SER A 17 -8.26 -1.43 -2.94
C SER A 17 -7.63 -1.15 -1.58
N HIS A 18 -6.41 -1.65 -1.33
CA HIS A 18 -5.68 -1.33 -0.10
C HIS A 18 -5.24 0.14 -0.06
N GLY A 19 -4.78 0.69 -1.19
CA GLY A 19 -4.41 2.10 -1.31
C GLY A 19 -5.58 3.03 -1.01
N LEU A 20 -6.79 2.71 -1.49
CA LEU A 20 -8.00 3.44 -1.13
C LEU A 20 -8.31 3.38 0.37
N LEU A 21 -8.17 2.20 1.00
CA LEU A 21 -8.30 2.05 2.45
C LEU A 21 -7.26 2.91 3.19
N ALA A 22 -6.00 2.88 2.76
CA ALA A 22 -4.93 3.72 3.31
C ALA A 22 -5.29 5.21 3.23
N ALA A 23 -5.86 5.66 2.10
CA ALA A 23 -6.29 7.05 1.93
C ALA A 23 -7.48 7.42 2.83
N MET A 24 -8.45 6.52 3.05
CA MET A 24 -9.55 6.75 4.00
C MET A 24 -9.04 6.91 5.43
N LEU A 25 -8.06 6.10 5.84
CA LEU A 25 -7.40 6.22 7.14
C LEU A 25 -6.64 7.55 7.26
N ALA A 26 -5.87 7.92 6.23
CA ALA A 26 -5.13 9.18 6.17
C ALA A 26 -6.04 10.41 6.25
N PHE A 27 -7.21 10.36 5.60
CA PHE A 27 -8.18 11.46 5.62
C PHE A 27 -8.67 11.78 7.03
N GLN A 28 -8.87 10.74 7.86
CA GLN A 28 -9.31 10.88 9.25
C GLN A 28 -8.16 11.20 10.21
N PHE A 29 -6.91 10.99 9.79
CA PHE A 29 -5.73 11.25 10.62
C PHE A 29 -5.69 12.73 11.04
N GLU A 30 -5.52 12.99 12.33
CA GLU A 30 -5.37 14.33 12.89
C GLU A 30 -3.96 14.84 12.64
N ILE A 31 -3.81 15.62 11.58
CA ILE A 31 -2.55 16.24 11.19
C ILE A 31 -2.80 17.65 10.68
N ASP A 32 -2.06 18.62 11.23
CA ASP A 32 -2.11 20.01 10.78
C ASP A 32 -1.21 20.19 9.55
N LEU A 33 -1.84 20.25 8.38
CA LEU A 33 -1.22 20.46 7.07
C LEU A 33 -2.17 21.26 6.18
N PRO A 34 -1.66 22.23 5.40
CA PRO A 34 -2.50 23.00 4.50
C PRO A 34 -2.93 22.16 3.28
N ASN A 35 -3.98 22.62 2.60
CA ASN A 35 -4.64 21.89 1.50
C ASN A 35 -3.66 21.46 0.39
N GLU A 36 -2.75 22.36 0.01
CA GLU A 36 -1.73 22.17 -1.02
C GLU A 36 -0.68 21.11 -0.66
N ILE A 37 -0.61 20.67 0.61
CA ILE A 37 0.25 19.58 1.08
C ILE A 37 -0.56 18.31 1.29
N ILE A 38 -1.67 18.39 2.03
CA ILE A 38 -2.41 17.20 2.43
C ILE A 38 -3.11 16.54 1.25
N VAL A 39 -3.68 17.29 0.30
CA VAL A 39 -4.37 16.68 -0.85
C VAL A 39 -3.40 15.88 -1.72
N PRO A 40 -2.25 16.42 -2.20
CA PRO A 40 -1.27 15.61 -2.91
C PRO A 40 -0.72 14.44 -2.11
N THR A 41 -0.59 14.58 -0.79
CA THR A 41 -0.18 13.49 0.12
C THR A 41 -1.21 12.37 0.14
N LEU A 42 -2.50 12.67 0.24
CA LEU A 42 -3.58 11.67 0.18
C LEU A 42 -3.57 10.91 -1.15
N ILE A 43 -3.31 11.60 -2.27
CA ILE A 43 -3.18 10.96 -3.57
C ILE A 43 -1.93 10.06 -3.62
N ALA A 44 -0.81 10.49 -3.05
CA ALA A 44 0.37 9.63 -2.93
C ALA A 44 0.07 8.38 -2.11
N ILE A 45 -0.71 8.50 -1.03
CA ILE A 45 -1.15 7.37 -0.19
C ILE A 45 -2.10 6.45 -0.96
N ALA A 46 -3.03 6.97 -1.76
CA ALA A 46 -3.93 6.14 -2.55
C ALA A 46 -3.19 5.33 -3.63
N ASP A 47 -2.13 5.90 -4.19
CA ASP A 47 -1.52 5.42 -5.44
C ASP A 47 -0.09 4.88 -5.29
N HIS A 48 0.46 4.77 -4.07
CA HIS A 48 1.88 4.48 -3.80
C HIS A 48 2.42 3.20 -4.46
N GLU A 49 1.56 2.24 -4.81
CA GLU A 49 1.92 1.00 -5.54
C GLU A 49 1.14 0.81 -6.87
N ASP A 50 0.44 1.83 -7.36
CA ASP A 50 -0.38 1.74 -8.58
C ASP A 50 0.46 1.90 -9.87
N GLY A 51 1.07 0.81 -10.35
CA GLY A 51 1.93 0.83 -11.54
C GLY A 51 1.54 -0.11 -12.69
N VAL A 52 0.68 -1.10 -12.41
CA VAL A 52 0.36 -2.18 -13.35
C VAL A 52 -1.06 -2.69 -13.18
N ALA A 53 -1.66 -3.22 -14.24
CA ALA A 53 -2.93 -3.91 -14.17
C ALA A 53 -2.70 -5.30 -13.56
N GLU A 54 -2.86 -5.42 -12.24
CA GLU A 54 -2.43 -6.60 -11.47
C GLU A 54 -2.96 -7.93 -12.03
N THR A 55 -4.19 -7.95 -12.54
CA THR A 55 -4.82 -9.15 -13.09
C THR A 55 -4.23 -9.61 -14.42
N LYS A 56 -3.39 -8.78 -15.05
CA LYS A 56 -2.73 -9.05 -16.34
C LYS A 56 -1.24 -9.32 -16.20
N GLU A 57 -0.71 -9.25 -14.99
CA GLU A 57 0.71 -9.48 -14.75
C GLU A 57 0.96 -10.97 -14.52
N ARG A 58 1.72 -11.63 -15.41
CA ARG A 58 2.00 -13.07 -15.32
C ARG A 58 2.53 -13.49 -13.95
N LYS A 59 3.32 -12.63 -13.30
CA LYS A 59 3.84 -12.87 -11.97
C LYS A 59 2.72 -13.07 -10.94
N ASN A 60 1.55 -12.48 -11.12
CA ASN A 60 0.47 -12.57 -10.15
C ASN A 60 -0.27 -13.93 -10.13
N ILE A 61 0.22 -14.92 -10.89
CA ILE A 61 -0.08 -16.34 -10.70
C ILE A 61 1.23 -17.12 -10.44
N THR A 62 1.14 -18.14 -9.60
CA THR A 62 2.25 -19.07 -9.32
C THR A 62 2.42 -20.10 -10.44
N ASP A 63 3.55 -20.80 -10.48
CA ASP A 63 3.77 -21.90 -11.43
C ASP A 63 2.73 -23.03 -11.30
N ALA A 64 2.13 -23.19 -10.11
CA ALA A 64 1.05 -24.15 -9.86
C ALA A 64 -0.34 -23.66 -10.31
N GLY A 65 -0.41 -22.43 -10.86
CA GLY A 65 -1.63 -21.77 -11.33
C GLY A 65 -2.44 -21.07 -10.23
N ALA A 66 -1.99 -21.02 -8.98
CA ALA A 66 -2.71 -20.30 -7.91
C ALA A 66 -2.45 -18.78 -8.00
N PRO A 67 -3.42 -17.90 -7.68
CA PRO A 67 -3.18 -16.47 -7.51
C PRO A 67 -2.07 -16.22 -6.49
N ARG A 68 -1.15 -15.31 -6.81
CA ARG A 68 0.04 -15.07 -6.00
C ARG A 68 -0.15 -13.87 -5.09
N HIS A 69 -0.02 -14.07 -3.78
CA HIS A 69 0.07 -12.96 -2.83
C HIS A 69 1.36 -12.17 -3.07
N PHE A 70 1.31 -10.84 -2.96
CA PHE A 70 2.46 -9.96 -3.21
C PHE A 70 3.72 -10.25 -2.35
N LEU A 71 3.57 -10.90 -1.19
CA LEU A 71 4.67 -11.31 -0.31
C LEU A 71 5.36 -12.60 -0.75
N VAL A 72 4.73 -13.36 -1.66
CA VAL A 72 5.32 -14.59 -2.19
C VAL A 72 6.31 -14.22 -3.28
N GLN A 73 7.59 -14.42 -2.99
CA GLN A 73 8.66 -14.25 -3.96
C GLN A 73 8.49 -15.25 -5.11
N ASP A 74 8.89 -14.82 -6.31
CA ASP A 74 8.77 -15.61 -7.53
C ASP A 74 10.05 -16.30 -7.96
N GLY A 75 11.04 -16.30 -7.06
CA GLY A 75 12.37 -16.86 -7.31
C GLY A 75 13.18 -16.08 -8.36
N SER A 76 12.65 -14.97 -8.91
CA SER A 76 13.41 -14.12 -9.82
C SER A 76 14.47 -13.33 -9.06
N VAL A 77 15.71 -13.43 -9.53
CA VAL A 77 16.81 -12.57 -9.07
C VAL A 77 16.69 -11.15 -9.64
N LYS A 78 15.91 -10.97 -10.70
CA LYS A 78 15.73 -9.69 -11.38
C LYS A 78 14.39 -9.08 -11.01
N THR A 79 14.44 -7.86 -10.48
CA THR A 79 13.23 -7.11 -10.20
C THR A 79 12.62 -6.61 -11.50
N GLU A 80 11.31 -6.79 -11.68
CA GLU A 80 10.60 -6.20 -12.80
C GLU A 80 10.48 -4.68 -12.63
N LEU A 81 11.49 -3.97 -13.15
CA LEU A 81 11.61 -2.52 -13.00
C LEU A 81 10.44 -1.73 -13.62
N LYS A 82 9.77 -2.30 -14.63
CA LYS A 82 8.72 -1.62 -15.40
C LYS A 82 7.58 -1.13 -14.50
N GLN A 83 7.15 -1.92 -13.52
CA GLN A 83 6.10 -1.51 -12.59
C GLN A 83 6.49 -0.23 -11.85
N TYR A 84 7.71 -0.16 -11.31
CA TYR A 84 8.19 0.97 -10.53
C TYR A 84 8.45 2.21 -11.40
N GLN A 85 8.86 2.03 -12.65
CA GLN A 85 8.93 3.11 -13.63
C GLN A 85 7.55 3.70 -13.91
N ASN A 86 6.53 2.86 -14.11
CA ASN A 86 5.15 3.31 -14.31
C ASN A 86 4.60 4.04 -13.07
N VAL A 87 4.83 3.49 -11.87
CA VAL A 87 4.45 4.14 -10.60
C VAL A 87 5.04 5.56 -10.55
N MET A 88 6.34 5.70 -10.83
CA MET A 88 7.00 7.00 -10.83
C MET A 88 6.51 7.95 -11.92
N GLU A 89 6.21 7.45 -13.12
CA GLU A 89 5.60 8.24 -14.21
C GLU A 89 4.26 8.83 -13.76
N LEU A 90 3.37 7.99 -13.21
CA LEU A 90 2.07 8.40 -12.71
C LEU A 90 2.18 9.38 -11.55
N ALA A 91 3.06 9.12 -10.57
CA ALA A 91 3.30 10.01 -9.44
C ALA A 91 3.79 11.39 -9.89
N THR A 92 4.76 11.41 -10.82
CA THR A 92 5.35 12.64 -11.37
C THR A 92 4.33 13.46 -12.17
N SER A 93 3.41 12.79 -12.88
CA SER A 93 2.35 13.47 -13.64
C SER A 93 1.32 14.19 -12.75
N LYS A 94 1.18 13.78 -11.48
CA LYS A 94 0.18 14.32 -10.55
C LYS A 94 0.70 15.53 -9.78
N SER A 95 1.87 15.43 -9.15
CA SER A 95 2.52 16.55 -8.45
C SER A 95 3.95 16.22 -8.01
N GLN A 96 4.73 17.25 -7.68
CA GLN A 96 6.06 17.08 -7.07
C GLN A 96 6.01 16.40 -5.70
N ILE A 97 4.97 16.63 -4.89
CA ILE A 97 4.79 15.97 -3.58
C ILE A 97 4.54 14.47 -3.78
N ASN A 98 3.67 14.12 -4.73
CA ASN A 98 3.39 12.72 -5.05
C ASN A 98 4.66 12.01 -5.56
N ALA A 99 5.40 12.65 -6.48
CA ALA A 99 6.70 12.13 -6.93
C ALA A 99 7.69 11.91 -5.78
N LEU A 100 7.79 12.86 -4.85
CA LEU A 100 8.70 12.79 -3.70
C LEU A 100 8.33 11.62 -2.78
N LEU A 101 7.07 11.55 -2.34
CA LEU A 101 6.61 10.55 -1.39
C LEU A 101 6.64 9.14 -1.97
N THR A 102 6.27 8.99 -3.25
CA THR A 102 6.36 7.72 -3.96
C THR A 102 7.81 7.28 -4.12
N SER A 103 8.72 8.20 -4.46
CA SER A 103 10.16 7.89 -4.55
C SER A 103 10.76 7.50 -3.20
N MET A 104 10.31 8.11 -2.09
CA MET A 104 10.69 7.70 -0.73
C MET A 104 10.13 6.32 -0.37
N HIS A 105 8.92 5.99 -0.82
CA HIS A 105 8.34 4.67 -0.60
C HIS A 105 9.10 3.57 -1.34
N LEU A 106 9.52 3.82 -2.59
CA LEU A 106 10.37 2.89 -3.33
C LEU A 106 11.74 2.70 -2.66
N ASP A 107 12.32 3.77 -2.11
CA ASP A 107 13.57 3.69 -1.33
C ASP A 107 13.43 2.76 -0.12
N PHE A 108 12.27 2.81 0.56
CA PHE A 108 11.93 1.93 1.67
C PHE A 108 11.74 0.47 1.23
N ILE A 109 10.95 0.22 0.18
CA ILE A 109 10.73 -1.14 -0.36
C ILE A 109 12.06 -1.80 -0.74
N PHE A 110 12.99 -1.02 -1.28
CA PHE A 110 14.30 -1.50 -1.73
C PHE A 110 15.44 -1.21 -0.74
N SER A 111 15.16 -1.02 0.55
CA SER A 111 16.19 -0.73 1.56
C SER A 111 17.26 -1.82 1.66
N ASP A 112 16.87 -3.06 1.39
CA ASP A 112 17.74 -4.24 1.47
C ASP A 112 18.40 -4.59 0.11
N HIS A 113 18.24 -3.72 -0.90
CA HIS A 113 18.85 -3.93 -2.22
C HIS A 113 20.38 -3.88 -2.15
N VAL A 114 21.03 -4.89 -2.73
CA VAL A 114 22.49 -4.98 -2.81
C VAL A 114 23.00 -4.39 -4.11
N TYR A 115 23.65 -3.23 -4.04
CA TYR A 115 24.25 -2.57 -5.20
C TYR A 115 25.26 -3.47 -5.92
N GLY A 116 25.17 -3.50 -7.26
CA GLY A 116 25.97 -4.34 -8.14
C GLY A 116 25.30 -5.67 -8.52
N ALA A 117 24.25 -6.10 -7.82
CA ALA A 117 23.50 -7.31 -8.13
C ALA A 117 22.58 -7.15 -9.36
N ASP A 118 21.95 -5.98 -9.50
CA ASP A 118 21.11 -5.62 -10.65
C ASP A 118 21.42 -4.19 -11.10
N LYS A 119 22.24 -4.07 -12.16
CA LYS A 119 22.66 -2.77 -12.70
C LYS A 119 21.50 -1.86 -13.10
N LYS A 120 20.36 -2.41 -13.54
CA LYS A 120 19.21 -1.59 -13.94
C LYS A 120 18.53 -1.01 -12.70
N MET A 121 18.39 -1.81 -11.65
CA MET A 121 17.87 -1.34 -10.37
C MET A 121 18.82 -0.31 -9.74
N ASP A 122 20.13 -0.54 -9.78
CA ASP A 122 21.13 0.40 -9.26
C ASP A 122 21.00 1.79 -9.90
N ILE A 123 20.82 1.83 -11.23
CA ILE A 123 20.63 3.09 -11.97
C ILE A 123 19.32 3.75 -11.54
N PHE A 124 18.23 2.98 -11.49
CA PHE A 124 16.93 3.51 -11.10
C PHE A 124 16.95 4.11 -9.69
N LEU A 125 17.49 3.41 -8.69
CA LEU A 125 17.54 3.91 -7.31
C LEU A 125 18.43 5.17 -7.18
N LYS A 126 19.53 5.24 -7.93
CA LYS A 126 20.36 6.46 -8.00
C LYS A 126 19.63 7.64 -8.65
N ASP A 127 18.89 7.38 -9.72
CA ASP A 127 18.06 8.40 -10.36
C ASP A 127 16.97 8.90 -9.40
N GLN A 128 16.36 7.99 -8.62
CA GLN A 128 15.40 8.35 -7.57
C GLN A 128 16.05 9.18 -6.46
N GLU A 129 17.25 8.83 -5.99
CA GLU A 129 17.97 9.62 -4.99
C GLU A 129 18.23 11.06 -5.48
N LYS A 130 18.65 11.21 -6.74
CA LYS A 130 18.84 12.52 -7.37
C LYS A 130 17.51 13.28 -7.48
N ASN A 131 16.45 12.63 -7.93
CA ASN A 131 15.13 13.21 -8.07
C ASN A 131 14.62 13.74 -6.72
N ARG A 132 14.75 12.97 -5.62
CA ARG A 132 14.36 13.43 -4.28
C ARG A 132 15.08 14.72 -3.86
N LYS A 133 16.38 14.84 -4.12
CA LYS A 133 17.16 16.06 -3.82
C LYS A 133 16.64 17.28 -4.60
N GLU A 134 16.30 17.10 -5.87
CA GLU A 134 15.74 18.15 -6.71
C GLU A 134 14.33 18.55 -6.27
N LEU A 135 13.47 17.57 -5.96
CA LEU A 135 12.10 17.80 -5.49
C LEU A 135 12.07 18.53 -4.14
N LEU A 136 12.90 18.14 -3.17
CA LEU A 136 13.02 18.83 -1.89
C LEU A 136 13.37 20.32 -2.08
N LYS A 137 14.31 20.61 -2.98
CA LYS A 137 14.69 21.99 -3.31
C LYS A 137 13.54 22.75 -3.97
N ASN A 138 12.86 22.16 -4.95
CA ASN A 138 11.78 22.82 -5.68
C ASN A 138 10.55 23.10 -4.79
N LEU A 139 10.25 22.20 -3.86
CA LEU A 139 9.17 22.33 -2.89
C LEU A 139 9.55 23.21 -1.69
N ASN A 140 10.83 23.56 -1.54
CA ASN A 140 11.38 24.22 -0.35
C ASN A 140 11.08 23.43 0.94
N PHE A 141 11.16 22.10 0.89
CA PHE A 141 11.02 21.23 2.05
C PHE A 141 12.38 20.90 2.64
N ASP A 142 12.46 20.91 3.97
CA ASP A 142 13.57 20.27 4.65
C ASP A 142 13.35 18.74 4.76
N ASN A 143 14.42 18.03 5.11
CA ASN A 143 14.38 16.58 5.25
C ASN A 143 13.46 16.10 6.37
N GLN A 144 13.26 16.89 7.44
CA GLN A 144 12.43 16.48 8.57
C GLN A 144 10.96 16.53 8.19
N PHE A 145 10.54 17.58 7.50
CA PHE A 145 9.19 17.73 6.98
C PHE A 145 8.85 16.66 5.95
N ALA A 146 9.74 16.38 4.99
CA ALA A 146 9.54 15.31 4.03
C ALA A 146 9.43 13.92 4.71
N LYS A 147 10.26 13.65 5.72
CA LYS A 147 10.16 12.42 6.53
C LYS A 147 8.86 12.35 7.31
N ARG A 148 8.38 13.46 7.87
CA ARG A 148 7.08 13.54 8.56
C ARG A 148 5.93 13.16 7.62
N LEU A 149 5.90 13.73 6.40
CA LEU A 149 4.91 13.37 5.39
C LEU A 149 5.02 11.90 4.98
N TYR A 150 6.25 11.40 4.75
CA TYR A 150 6.47 10.01 4.38
C TYR A 150 6.04 9.02 5.48
N ARG A 151 6.25 9.35 6.75
CA ARG A 151 5.74 8.56 7.87
C ARG A 151 4.22 8.41 7.83
N LEU A 152 3.47 9.41 7.36
CA LEU A 152 2.02 9.27 7.15
C LEU A 152 1.73 8.23 6.07
N VAL A 153 2.48 8.23 4.97
CA VAL A 153 2.35 7.23 3.90
C VAL A 153 2.62 5.83 4.43
N GLN A 154 3.76 5.63 5.07
CA GLN A 154 4.17 4.35 5.63
C GLN A 154 3.18 3.84 6.68
N TRP A 155 2.67 4.72 7.53
CA TRP A 155 1.71 4.36 8.57
C TRP A 155 0.38 3.90 7.97
N CYS A 156 -0.12 4.62 6.96
CA CYS A 156 -1.38 4.27 6.31
C CYS A 156 -1.26 2.99 5.47
N ASP A 157 -0.14 2.80 4.77
CA ASP A 157 0.19 1.56 4.07
C ASP A 157 0.21 0.37 5.04
N ALA A 158 1.05 0.44 6.08
CA ALA A 158 1.15 -0.61 7.09
C ALA A 158 -0.19 -0.95 7.75
N PHE A 159 -0.97 0.07 8.14
CA PHE A 159 -2.27 -0.17 8.79
C PHE A 159 -3.27 -0.80 7.82
N SER A 160 -3.37 -0.29 6.60
CA SER A 160 -4.28 -0.84 5.59
C SER A 160 -3.93 -2.30 5.24
N LEU A 161 -2.64 -2.65 5.19
CA LEU A 161 -2.19 -4.03 5.00
C LEU A 161 -2.56 -4.93 6.17
N LEU A 162 -2.44 -4.47 7.43
CA LEU A 162 -2.89 -5.24 8.59
C LEU A 162 -4.38 -5.61 8.49
N ILE A 163 -5.22 -4.69 8.00
CA ILE A 163 -6.64 -4.92 7.79
C ILE A 163 -6.89 -5.86 6.60
N CYS A 164 -6.32 -5.56 5.42
CA CYS A 164 -6.57 -6.32 4.19
C CYS A 164 -6.01 -7.76 4.25
N MET A 165 -4.92 -7.98 4.99
CA MET A 165 -4.30 -9.29 5.16
C MET A 165 -4.85 -10.09 6.34
N ASP A 166 -5.87 -9.57 7.03
CA ASP A 166 -6.47 -10.18 8.22
C ASP A 166 -5.43 -10.52 9.30
N LYS A 167 -4.55 -9.53 9.59
CA LYS A 167 -3.44 -9.71 10.54
C LYS A 167 -3.75 -9.20 11.95
N ILE A 168 -4.74 -8.33 12.09
CA ILE A 168 -5.21 -7.89 13.41
C ILE A 168 -5.78 -9.11 14.15
N GLN A 169 -5.26 -9.38 15.35
CA GLN A 169 -5.63 -10.60 16.09
C GLN A 169 -7.09 -10.53 16.57
N PRO A 170 -7.93 -11.54 16.26
CA PRO A 170 -9.35 -11.54 16.66
C PRO A 170 -9.53 -11.57 18.18
N GLU A 171 -8.53 -12.06 18.95
CA GLU A 171 -8.56 -12.06 20.41
C GLU A 171 -8.29 -10.67 21.04
N GLY A 172 -8.22 -9.60 20.23
CA GLY A 172 -8.00 -8.24 20.71
C GLY A 172 -6.57 -7.98 21.21
N ARG A 173 -5.60 -8.79 20.78
CA ARG A 173 -4.19 -8.54 21.10
C ARG A 173 -3.67 -7.32 20.35
N LYS A 174 -2.99 -6.44 21.09
CA LYS A 174 -2.36 -5.25 20.52
C LYS A 174 -1.22 -5.62 19.58
N MET A 175 -1.19 -4.97 18.42
CA MET A 175 -0.13 -5.08 17.43
C MET A 175 0.37 -3.71 17.06
N GLU A 176 1.67 -3.55 16.81
CA GLU A 176 2.21 -2.29 16.31
C GLU A 176 1.81 -2.09 14.84
N ILE A 177 1.47 -0.84 14.51
CA ILE A 177 1.28 -0.40 13.11
C ILE A 177 2.65 0.05 12.57
N SER A 178 3.08 1.24 12.99
CA SER A 178 4.38 1.84 12.76
C SER A 178 4.49 3.10 13.62
N GLU A 179 5.63 3.79 13.51
CA GLU A 179 5.76 5.16 13.99
C GLU A 179 4.82 6.09 13.18
N SER A 180 4.12 6.98 13.87
CA SER A 180 3.26 8.00 13.28
C SER A 180 4.07 9.16 12.70
N PRO A 181 3.45 10.09 11.94
CA PRO A 181 4.13 11.28 11.43
C PRO A 181 4.94 12.05 12.50
N ASP A 182 4.35 12.18 13.69
CA ASP A 182 4.89 12.94 14.81
C ASP A 182 5.66 12.07 15.83
N GLY A 183 5.96 10.81 15.49
CA GLY A 183 6.90 9.97 16.25
C GLY A 183 6.28 9.04 17.30
N ALA A 184 4.95 8.98 17.41
CA ALA A 184 4.29 8.07 18.34
C ALA A 184 4.17 6.66 17.72
N ILE A 185 4.49 5.61 18.47
CA ILE A 185 4.21 4.23 18.04
C ILE A 185 2.73 3.96 18.29
N ASN A 186 1.97 3.72 17.22
CA ASN A 186 0.56 3.35 17.34
C ASN A 186 0.40 1.83 17.36
N GLN A 187 -0.53 1.38 18.20
CA GLN A 187 -0.94 -0.01 18.28
C GLN A 187 -2.41 -0.17 17.89
N VAL A 188 -2.73 -1.24 17.17
CA VAL A 188 -4.09 -1.61 16.74
C VAL A 188 -4.55 -2.90 17.41
N PHE A 189 -5.86 -3.00 17.67
CA PHE A 189 -6.53 -4.23 18.07
C PHE A 189 -8.04 -4.15 17.79
N TYR A 190 -8.70 -5.30 17.74
CA TYR A 190 -10.17 -5.38 17.75
C TYR A 190 -10.71 -5.14 19.15
N LYS A 191 -11.76 -4.31 19.26
CA LYS A 191 -12.63 -4.27 20.44
C LYS A 191 -13.72 -5.33 20.34
N GLU A 192 -14.27 -5.50 19.14
CA GLU A 192 -15.29 -6.47 18.76
C GLU A 192 -15.10 -6.82 17.27
N ASP A 193 -15.87 -7.78 16.75
CA ASP A 193 -15.84 -8.16 15.34
C ASP A 193 -16.05 -6.94 14.43
N ASN A 194 -15.07 -6.67 13.55
CA ASN A 194 -15.03 -5.51 12.65
C ASN A 194 -15.03 -4.13 13.34
N VAL A 195 -14.82 -4.08 14.67
CA VAL A 195 -14.67 -2.83 15.43
C VAL A 195 -13.22 -2.68 15.86
N ILE A 196 -12.49 -1.77 15.21
CA ILE A 196 -11.06 -1.57 15.39
C ILE A 196 -10.81 -0.33 16.26
N THR A 197 -9.78 -0.39 17.10
CA THR A 197 -9.27 0.77 17.83
C THR A 197 -7.76 0.92 17.65
N VAL A 198 -7.28 2.15 17.78
CA VAL A 198 -5.85 2.49 17.71
C VAL A 198 -5.44 3.25 18.97
N THR A 199 -4.31 2.89 19.59
CA THR A 199 -3.78 3.55 20.79
C THR A 199 -2.32 3.97 20.59
N PRO A 200 -1.93 5.24 20.84
CA PRO A 200 -2.83 6.38 21.10
C PRO A 200 -3.74 6.67 19.90
N TRP A 201 -4.91 7.28 20.13
CA TRP A 201 -5.91 7.56 19.09
C TRP A 201 -5.45 8.71 18.19
N PRO A 202 -5.15 8.48 16.88
CA PRO A 202 -4.56 9.49 16.03
C PRO A 202 -5.59 10.23 15.14
N PHE A 203 -6.88 10.00 15.34
CA PHE A 203 -7.92 10.46 14.40
C PHE A 203 -8.74 11.63 14.95
N LYS A 204 -9.18 12.49 14.02
CA LYS A 204 -9.99 13.69 14.29
C LYS A 204 -11.35 13.36 14.90
N GLN A 205 -11.95 12.26 14.45
CA GLN A 205 -13.28 11.81 14.89
C GLN A 205 -13.13 10.71 15.94
N ASP A 206 -14.05 10.64 16.90
CA ASP A 206 -14.08 9.55 17.89
C ASP A 206 -14.58 8.23 17.27
N SER A 207 -15.26 8.28 16.12
CA SER A 207 -15.72 7.11 15.37
C SER A 207 -15.86 7.41 13.87
N PHE A 208 -15.52 6.45 13.00
CA PHE A 208 -15.76 6.52 11.56
C PHE A 208 -15.71 5.15 10.90
N ASN A 209 -16.29 5.04 9.69
CA ASN A 209 -16.28 3.80 8.92
C ASN A 209 -15.20 3.84 7.84
N VAL A 210 -14.59 2.69 7.59
CA VAL A 210 -13.73 2.45 6.43
C VAL A 210 -14.12 1.12 5.78
N PHE A 211 -13.61 0.90 4.57
CA PHE A 211 -13.87 -0.35 3.87
C PHE A 211 -12.72 -0.70 2.92
N TYR A 212 -12.73 -1.93 2.44
CA TYR A 212 -12.02 -2.29 1.23
C TYR A 212 -12.87 -3.25 0.41
N GLU A 213 -12.61 -3.29 -0.88
CA GLU A 213 -13.24 -4.24 -1.80
C GLU A 213 -12.35 -5.46 -2.03
N TYR A 214 -13.00 -6.61 -2.16
CA TYR A 214 -12.36 -7.89 -2.47
C TYR A 214 -13.25 -8.73 -3.36
N LYS A 215 -12.68 -9.78 -3.94
CA LYS A 215 -13.41 -10.79 -4.71
C LYS A 215 -13.16 -12.17 -4.12
N ILE A 216 -14.21 -12.98 -4.07
CA ILE A 216 -14.08 -14.42 -3.79
C ILE A 216 -14.02 -15.14 -5.13
N ILE A 217 -12.90 -15.79 -5.40
CA ILE A 217 -12.66 -16.55 -6.62
C ILE A 217 -12.63 -18.02 -6.28
N GLU A 218 -13.66 -18.75 -6.71
CA GLU A 218 -13.83 -20.17 -6.40
C GLU A 218 -12.81 -21.05 -7.14
N GLN A 219 -12.38 -20.62 -8.33
CA GLN A 219 -11.41 -21.34 -9.13
C GLN A 219 -10.03 -21.31 -8.46
N LEU A 220 -9.56 -22.49 -8.05
CA LEU A 220 -8.32 -22.63 -7.28
C LEU A 220 -7.05 -22.45 -8.12
N LYS A 221 -7.11 -22.79 -9.42
CA LYS A 221 -5.96 -22.81 -10.33
C LYS A 221 -6.35 -22.28 -11.70
N PHE A 222 -5.42 -21.57 -12.32
CA PHE A 222 -5.53 -20.97 -13.65
C PHE A 222 -4.42 -21.50 -14.54
N ALA A 223 -4.75 -21.83 -15.79
CA ALA A 223 -3.82 -22.24 -16.82
C ALA A 223 -3.02 -21.05 -17.37
N SER A 224 -3.56 -19.84 -17.30
CA SER A 224 -2.87 -18.62 -17.73
C SER A 224 -3.33 -17.36 -16.99
N ILE A 225 -2.60 -16.27 -17.18
CA ILE A 225 -2.97 -14.97 -16.61
C ILE A 225 -4.21 -14.39 -17.30
N GLU A 226 -4.44 -14.71 -18.57
CA GLU A 226 -5.64 -14.30 -19.31
C GLU A 226 -6.90 -14.99 -18.76
N GLU A 227 -6.81 -16.27 -18.42
CA GLU A 227 -7.91 -16.97 -17.74
C GLU A 227 -8.20 -16.34 -16.37
N PHE A 228 -7.16 -16.05 -15.59
CA PHE A 228 -7.30 -15.35 -14.31
C PHE A 228 -7.96 -13.98 -14.48
N ASP A 229 -7.50 -13.15 -15.44
CA ASP A 229 -8.07 -11.83 -15.72
C ASP A 229 -9.56 -11.93 -16.10
N GLN A 230 -9.93 -12.90 -16.93
CA GLN A 230 -11.33 -13.12 -17.33
C GLN A 230 -12.21 -13.46 -16.11
N ILE A 231 -11.81 -14.45 -15.31
CA ILE A 231 -12.55 -14.87 -14.13
C ILE A 231 -12.62 -13.74 -13.10
N PHE A 232 -11.51 -13.05 -12.86
CA PHE A 232 -11.48 -11.91 -11.95
C PHE A 232 -12.44 -10.81 -12.41
N ASN A 233 -12.49 -10.48 -13.69
CA ASN A 233 -13.32 -9.39 -14.22
C ASN A 233 -14.83 -9.68 -14.15
N ILE A 234 -15.25 -10.93 -14.36
CA ILE A 234 -16.67 -11.32 -14.23
C ILE A 234 -17.12 -11.54 -12.78
N THR A 235 -16.17 -11.77 -11.87
CA THR A 235 -16.48 -11.98 -10.45
C THR A 235 -16.95 -10.68 -9.81
N ILE A 236 -18.08 -10.73 -9.10
CA ILE A 236 -18.69 -9.55 -8.47
C ILE A 236 -17.84 -9.11 -7.27
N PRO A 237 -17.47 -7.82 -7.16
CA PRO A 237 -16.79 -7.31 -5.97
C PRO A 237 -17.70 -7.34 -4.75
N GLN A 238 -17.13 -7.71 -3.62
CA GLN A 238 -17.70 -7.63 -2.29
C GLN A 238 -16.98 -6.55 -1.49
N ARG A 239 -17.60 -6.10 -0.40
CA ARG A 239 -17.09 -5.03 0.46
C ARG A 239 -16.99 -5.52 1.89
N GLN A 240 -15.81 -5.36 2.49
CA GLN A 240 -15.61 -5.52 3.94
C GLN A 240 -15.64 -4.13 4.57
N GLU A 241 -16.48 -3.93 5.59
CA GLU A 241 -16.57 -2.67 6.34
C GLU A 241 -16.04 -2.84 7.76
N PHE A 242 -15.43 -1.78 8.28
CA PHE A 242 -14.96 -1.69 9.65
C PHE A 242 -15.38 -0.36 10.25
N VAL A 243 -15.67 -0.38 11.55
CA VAL A 243 -15.86 0.83 12.35
C VAL A 243 -14.60 1.04 13.18
N LEU A 244 -13.95 2.19 13.03
CA LEU A 244 -12.88 2.62 13.92
C LEU A 244 -13.50 3.43 15.05
N VAL A 245 -13.17 3.09 16.30
CA VAL A 245 -13.68 3.78 17.51
C VAL A 245 -12.56 4.03 18.53
N LYS A 246 -12.59 5.19 19.20
CA LYS A 246 -11.66 5.59 20.27
C LYS A 246 -11.82 4.75 21.53
#